data_AF-A0A7C3DS14-F1
#
_entry.id   AF-A0A7C3DS14-F1
#
_cell.length_a   1.000
_cell.length_b   1.000
_cell.length_c   1.000
_cell.angle_alpha   90.00
_cell.angle_beta   90.00
_cell.angle_gamma   90.00
#
_symmetry.space_group_name_H-M   'P 1'
#
loop_
_entity.id
_entity.type
_entity.pdbx_description
1 polymer ?
#
loop_
_entity_poly.entity_id
_entity_poly.type
_entity_poly.pdbx_seq_one_letter_code
_entity_poly.pdbx_strand_id
1 'polypeptide(L)'
;MAGSTAPTPLWPKKRFGRRRSGAPNWAATSWEHRIAAARRCASLLRWRKFEFNAWLVLEAGKSWAEAEADTSEAIDFCSYYALLAERLAHPEELVQMPGERNLLRYLPLGAGIIIPPWNFPLAILVGMTVAALVSGNTVVVKPS
;
A
#
# COMPACT_ATOMS: atom_id res chain seq x y z
N MET A 1 -9.90 -20.41 42.13
CA MET A 1 -10.13 -19.26 41.22
C MET A 1 -8.78 -18.76 40.75
N ALA A 2 -8.31 -19.23 39.59
CA ALA A 2 -7.04 -18.78 39.01
C ALA A 2 -7.28 -17.48 38.23
N GLY A 3 -6.71 -16.38 38.70
CA GLY A 3 -6.79 -15.08 38.04
C GLY A 3 -6.02 -15.11 36.73
N SER A 4 -6.74 -14.98 35.61
CA SER A 4 -6.17 -14.73 34.29
C SER A 4 -5.50 -13.36 34.29
N THR A 5 -4.18 -13.32 34.32
CA THR A 5 -3.40 -12.11 34.03
C THR A 5 -3.17 -12.06 32.53
N ALA A 6 -4.14 -11.49 31.80
CA ALA A 6 -3.91 -11.13 30.41
C ALA A 6 -2.68 -10.21 30.33
N PRO A 7 -1.70 -10.48 29.46
CA PRO A 7 -0.52 -9.63 29.36
C PRO A 7 -0.93 -8.21 28.96
N THR A 8 -0.50 -7.24 29.76
CA THR A 8 -0.66 -5.81 29.49
C THR A 8 -0.15 -5.50 28.07
N PRO A 9 -0.91 -4.78 27.23
CA PRO A 9 -0.43 -4.45 25.90
C PRO A 9 0.84 -3.59 26.02
N LEU A 10 1.98 -4.12 25.56
CA LEU A 10 3.27 -3.40 25.49
C LEU A 10 3.27 -2.29 24.42
N TRP A 11 2.14 -2.06 23.75
CA TRP A 11 2.02 -1.02 22.75
C TRP A 11 2.24 0.35 23.40
N PRO A 12 3.25 1.13 22.97
CA PRO A 12 3.30 2.53 23.32
C PRO A 12 1.95 3.15 22.93
N LYS A 13 1.30 3.89 23.84
CA LYS A 13 0.11 4.73 23.54
C LYS A 13 0.47 5.89 22.59
N LYS A 14 1.29 5.64 21.57
CA LYS A 14 1.64 6.60 20.53
C LYS A 14 0.37 6.82 19.70
N ARG A 15 -0.22 7.99 19.89
CA ARG A 15 -1.35 8.51 19.10
C ARG A 15 -1.12 8.22 17.62
N PHE A 16 -2.08 7.52 17.02
CA PHE A 16 -2.29 7.58 15.57
C PHE A 16 -2.31 9.06 15.15
N GLY A 17 -1.47 9.43 14.18
CA GLY A 17 -1.45 10.79 13.61
C GLY A 17 -0.26 11.68 13.95
N ARG A 18 0.77 11.23 14.69
CA ARG A 18 1.99 12.05 14.85
C ARG A 18 2.85 11.98 13.59
N ARG A 19 2.69 12.95 12.70
CA ARG A 19 3.65 13.30 11.64
C ARG A 19 5.04 13.46 12.29
N ARG A 20 6.06 12.75 11.79
CA ARG A 20 7.45 13.06 12.13
C ARG A 20 7.74 14.49 11.66
N SER A 21 8.21 15.35 12.55
CA SER A 21 8.63 16.71 12.23
C SER A 21 9.66 16.65 11.08
N GLY A 22 9.33 17.25 9.94
CA GLY A 22 10.18 17.28 8.75
C GLY A 22 9.80 16.31 7.62
N ALA A 23 8.93 15.31 7.84
CA ALA A 23 8.45 14.47 6.74
C ALA A 23 7.50 15.30 5.83
N PRO A 24 7.67 15.25 4.49
CA PRO A 24 6.73 15.85 3.55
C PRO A 24 5.33 15.26 3.77
N ASN A 25 4.31 16.08 3.58
CA ASN A 25 2.94 15.58 3.62
C ASN A 25 2.72 14.67 2.40
N TRP A 26 2.57 13.35 2.61
CA TRP A 26 2.39 12.39 1.53
C TRP A 26 1.16 12.72 0.67
N ALA A 27 0.09 13.22 1.29
CA ALA A 27 -1.10 13.67 0.56
C ALA A 27 -0.81 14.84 -0.40
N ALA A 28 0.20 15.67 -0.10
CA ALA A 28 0.65 16.77 -0.95
C ALA A 28 1.76 16.38 -1.95
N THR A 29 2.23 15.13 -1.92
CA THR A 29 3.20 14.63 -2.88
C THR A 29 2.52 14.46 -4.24
N SER A 30 3.19 14.89 -5.32
CA SER A 30 2.63 14.85 -6.67
C SER A 30 2.33 13.42 -7.12
N TRP A 31 1.32 13.24 -7.98
CA TRP A 31 0.93 11.93 -8.49
C TRP A 31 2.10 11.20 -9.15
N GLU A 32 2.93 11.92 -9.92
CA GLU A 32 4.10 11.40 -10.61
C GLU A 32 5.09 10.77 -9.63
N HIS A 33 5.36 11.42 -8.50
CA HIS A 33 6.24 10.88 -7.47
C HIS A 33 5.66 9.62 -6.82
N ARG A 34 4.34 9.60 -6.56
CA ARG A 34 3.68 8.42 -5.97
C ARG A 34 3.68 7.23 -6.93
N ILE A 35 3.40 7.49 -8.21
CA ILE A 35 3.43 6.50 -9.30
C ILE A 35 4.86 5.97 -9.50
N ALA A 36 5.86 6.86 -9.52
CA ALA A 36 7.26 6.49 -9.65
C ALA A 36 7.72 5.59 -8.48
N ALA A 37 7.28 5.89 -7.25
CA ALA A 37 7.56 5.05 -6.09
C ALA A 37 6.99 3.63 -6.24
N ALA A 38 5.75 3.49 -6.73
CA ALA A 38 5.14 2.18 -7.00
C ALA A 38 5.86 1.41 -8.12
N ARG A 39 6.21 2.07 -9.24
CA ARG A 39 7.00 1.48 -10.34
C ARG A 39 8.40 1.04 -9.87
N ARG A 40 9.03 1.82 -8.99
CA ARG A 40 10.32 1.47 -8.38
C ARG A 40 10.18 0.25 -7.46
N CYS A 41 9.10 0.17 -6.68
CA CYS A 41 8.81 -1.01 -5.86
C CYS A 41 8.69 -2.28 -6.72
N ALA A 42 7.90 -2.21 -7.81
CA ALA A 42 7.77 -3.32 -8.77
C ALA A 42 9.13 -3.78 -9.31
N SER A 43 9.99 -2.81 -9.66
CA SER A 43 11.33 -3.08 -10.21
C SER A 43 12.25 -3.76 -9.20
N LEU A 44 12.22 -3.31 -7.93
CA LEU A 44 13.01 -3.90 -6.85
C LEU A 44 12.52 -5.31 -6.48
N LEU A 45 11.21 -5.52 -6.42
CA LEU A 45 10.62 -6.84 -6.21
C LEU A 45 11.02 -7.80 -7.35
N ARG A 46 10.95 -7.33 -8.61
CA ARG A 46 11.39 -8.13 -9.76
C ARG A 46 12.88 -8.46 -9.70
N TRP A 47 13.73 -7.51 -9.30
CA TRP A 47 15.17 -7.73 -9.16
C TRP A 47 15.51 -8.75 -8.06
N ARG A 48 14.74 -8.78 -6.97
CA ARG A 48 14.95 -9.70 -5.83
C ARG A 48 13.98 -10.86 -5.79
N LYS A 49 13.33 -11.17 -6.91
CA LYS A 49 12.17 -12.07 -6.95
C LYS A 49 12.45 -13.44 -6.31
N PHE A 50 13.59 -14.06 -6.64
CA PHE A 50 13.97 -15.34 -6.04
C PHE A 50 14.24 -15.27 -4.53
N GLU A 51 14.71 -14.13 -4.03
CA GLU A 51 14.89 -13.94 -2.59
C GLU A 51 13.54 -13.88 -1.88
N PHE A 52 12.57 -13.14 -2.42
CA PHE A 52 11.22 -13.12 -1.88
C PHE A 52 10.53 -14.48 -1.97
N ASN A 53 10.70 -15.21 -3.08
CA ASN A 53 10.20 -16.58 -3.18
C ASN A 53 10.80 -17.48 -2.10
N ALA A 54 12.11 -17.40 -1.86
CA ALA A 54 12.77 -18.19 -0.83
C ALA A 54 12.18 -17.90 0.56
N TRP A 55 11.94 -16.63 0.89
CA TRP A 55 11.26 -16.26 2.13
C TRP A 55 9.83 -16.81 2.21
N LEU A 56 9.06 -16.74 1.13
CA LEU A 56 7.69 -17.29 1.09
C LEU A 56 7.66 -18.81 1.29
N VAL A 57 8.67 -19.54 0.78
CA VAL A 57 8.82 -20.96 1.04
C VAL A 57 9.17 -21.22 2.51
N LEU A 58 10.16 -20.49 3.05
CA LEU A 58 10.70 -20.73 4.39
C LEU A 58 9.75 -20.29 5.52
N GLU A 59 9.09 -19.16 5.37
CA GLU A 59 8.25 -18.55 6.41
C GLU A 59 6.79 -19.03 6.31
N ALA A 60 6.24 -19.06 5.08
CA ALA A 60 4.82 -19.36 4.86
C ALA A 60 4.57 -20.79 4.34
N GLY A 61 5.62 -21.59 4.15
CA GLY A 61 5.50 -22.98 3.72
C GLY A 61 4.96 -23.15 2.30
N LYS A 62 5.03 -22.12 1.45
CA LYS A 62 4.57 -22.20 0.06
C LYS A 62 5.42 -23.16 -0.75
N SER A 63 4.81 -23.87 -1.69
CA SER A 63 5.57 -24.52 -2.75
C SER A 63 6.26 -23.46 -3.62
N TRP A 64 7.31 -23.85 -4.35
CA TRP A 64 8.04 -22.93 -5.22
C TRP A 64 7.12 -22.24 -6.26
N ALA A 65 6.18 -22.98 -6.84
CA ALA A 65 5.23 -22.44 -7.81
C ALA A 65 4.28 -21.42 -7.17
N GLU A 66 3.80 -21.67 -5.96
CA GLU A 66 2.95 -20.72 -5.23
C GLU A 66 3.71 -19.48 -4.79
N ALA A 67 4.96 -19.63 -4.36
CA ALA A 67 5.84 -18.52 -4.00
C ALA A 67 6.15 -17.63 -5.22
N GLU A 68 6.43 -18.25 -6.37
CA GLU A 68 6.63 -17.57 -7.64
C GLU A 68 5.39 -16.78 -8.07
N ALA A 69 4.21 -17.37 -7.94
CA ALA A 69 2.93 -16.72 -8.25
C ALA A 69 2.67 -15.52 -7.32
N ASP A 70 2.86 -15.69 -6.01
CA ASP A 70 2.65 -14.64 -5.01
C ASP A 70 3.58 -13.43 -5.21
N THR A 71 4.88 -13.67 -5.41
CA THR A 71 5.81 -12.56 -5.71
C THR A 71 5.49 -11.89 -7.04
N SER A 72 5.07 -12.64 -8.06
CA SER A 72 4.67 -12.08 -9.35
C SER A 72 3.43 -11.20 -9.21
N GLU A 73 2.42 -11.67 -8.47
CA GLU A 73 1.20 -10.92 -8.20
C GLU A 73 1.49 -9.64 -7.41
N ALA A 74 2.42 -9.66 -6.45
CA ALA A 74 2.88 -8.46 -5.76
C ALA A 74 3.49 -7.41 -6.72
N ILE A 75 4.28 -7.86 -7.70
CA ILE A 75 4.86 -7.01 -8.76
C ILE A 75 3.75 -6.44 -9.65
N ASP A 76 2.77 -7.27 -9.99
CA ASP A 76 1.64 -6.88 -10.81
C ASP A 76 0.78 -5.84 -10.11
N PHE A 77 0.48 -5.99 -8.81
CA PHE A 77 -0.21 -4.97 -8.02
C PHE A 77 0.52 -3.63 -8.04
N CYS A 78 1.85 -3.64 -7.88
CA CYS A 78 2.64 -2.42 -7.96
C CYS A 78 2.49 -1.72 -9.31
N SER A 79 2.57 -2.49 -10.39
CA SER A 79 2.53 -1.98 -11.76
C SER A 79 1.13 -1.53 -12.16
N TYR A 80 0.13 -2.32 -11.80
CA TYR A 80 -1.28 -2.09 -12.11
C TYR A 80 -1.83 -0.88 -11.37
N TYR A 81 -1.57 -0.75 -10.06
CA TYR A 81 -2.01 0.43 -9.32
C TYR A 81 -1.26 1.70 -9.71
N ALA A 82 0.00 1.60 -10.15
CA ALA A 82 0.70 2.74 -10.74
C ALA A 82 0.00 3.21 -12.03
N LEU A 83 -0.40 2.28 -12.90
CA LEU A 83 -1.15 2.58 -14.13
C LEU A 83 -2.53 3.18 -13.83
N LEU A 84 -3.28 2.62 -12.87
CA LEU A 84 -4.58 3.16 -12.47
C LEU A 84 -4.44 4.56 -11.86
N ALA A 85 -3.44 4.78 -11.00
CA ALA A 85 -3.19 6.09 -10.43
C ALA A 85 -2.86 7.15 -11.50
N GLU A 86 -2.15 6.78 -12.57
CA GLU A 86 -1.88 7.68 -13.70
C GLU A 86 -3.17 8.09 -14.42
N ARG A 87 -4.11 7.16 -14.63
CA ARG A 87 -5.42 7.45 -15.24
C ARG A 87 -6.28 8.38 -14.39
N LEU A 88 -6.16 8.30 -13.06
CA LEU A 88 -6.96 9.09 -12.11
C LEU A 88 -6.26 10.37 -11.64
N ALA A 89 -5.02 10.62 -12.09
CA ALA A 89 -4.18 11.72 -11.58
C ALA A 89 -4.69 13.09 -12.00
N HIS A 90 -5.34 13.19 -13.16
CA HIS A 90 -5.79 14.44 -13.74
C HIS A 90 -7.28 14.68 -13.47
N PRO A 91 -7.68 15.93 -13.16
CA PRO A 91 -9.10 16.26 -13.05
C PRO A 91 -9.84 15.94 -14.35
N GLU A 92 -10.98 15.28 -14.23
CA GLU A 92 -11.87 15.00 -15.35
C GLU A 92 -12.84 16.18 -15.54
N GLU A 93 -12.98 16.63 -16.78
CA GLU A 93 -13.96 17.67 -17.12
C GLU A 93 -15.36 17.06 -17.11
N LEU A 94 -16.27 17.72 -16.40
CA LEU A 94 -17.69 17.36 -16.40
C LEU A 94 -18.45 18.15 -17.47
N VAL A 95 -19.76 17.96 -17.56
CA VAL A 95 -20.63 18.83 -18.37
C VAL A 95 -20.48 20.27 -17.88
N GLN A 96 -20.10 21.17 -18.79
CA GLN A 96 -19.93 22.59 -18.52
C GLN A 96 -21.20 23.35 -18.91
N MET A 97 -21.69 24.21 -18.02
CA MET A 97 -22.77 25.14 -18.28
C MET A 97 -22.21 26.57 -18.41
N PRO A 98 -22.86 27.47 -19.17
CA PRO A 98 -22.41 28.85 -19.27
C PRO A 98 -22.29 29.51 -17.89
N GLY A 99 -21.09 30.05 -17.59
CA GLY A 99 -20.80 30.71 -16.31
C GLY A 99 -20.24 29.78 -15.22
N GLU A 100 -20.12 28.48 -15.47
CA GLU A 100 -19.59 27.51 -14.50
C GLU A 100 -18.30 26.84 -14.98
N ARG A 101 -17.52 26.31 -14.03
CA ARG A 101 -16.39 25.42 -14.29
C ARG A 101 -16.43 24.22 -13.35
N ASN A 102 -16.81 23.07 -13.89
CA ASN A 102 -17.02 21.83 -13.13
C ASN A 102 -15.89 20.82 -13.39
N LEU A 103 -15.23 20.35 -12.34
CA LEU A 103 -14.15 19.37 -12.41
C LEU A 103 -14.35 18.27 -11.37
N LEU A 104 -14.14 17.02 -11.77
CA LEU A 104 -14.05 15.88 -10.86
C LEU A 104 -12.59 15.59 -10.52
N ARG A 105 -12.29 15.41 -9.23
CA ARG A 105 -10.96 14.99 -8.76
C ARG A 105 -11.06 14.03 -7.60
N TYR A 106 -10.12 13.10 -7.52
CA TYR A 106 -9.98 12.17 -6.40
C TYR A 106 -9.01 12.74 -5.35
N LEU A 107 -9.40 12.66 -4.09
CA LEU A 107 -8.61 13.13 -2.95
C LEU A 107 -8.32 11.96 -2.00
N PRO A 108 -7.13 11.91 -1.35
CA PRO A 108 -6.85 10.92 -0.34
C PRO A 108 -7.76 11.10 0.88
N LEU A 109 -8.12 10.00 1.52
CA LEU A 109 -8.92 9.98 2.75
C LEU A 109 -8.07 10.29 4.00
N GLY A 110 -6.78 9.96 3.99
CA GLY A 110 -5.84 10.27 5.07
C GLY A 110 -5.06 9.06 5.55
N ALA A 111 -5.09 8.80 6.86
CA ALA A 111 -4.36 7.69 7.47
C ALA A 111 -5.23 6.43 7.59
N GLY A 112 -4.70 5.27 7.20
CA GLY A 112 -5.36 3.97 7.29
C GLY A 112 -4.51 2.91 7.97
N ILE A 113 -5.12 1.76 8.27
CA ILE A 113 -4.44 0.56 8.81
C ILE A 113 -4.66 -0.58 7.82
N ILE A 114 -3.59 -1.31 7.51
CA ILE A 114 -3.63 -2.49 6.65
C ILE A 114 -3.33 -3.72 7.49
N ILE A 115 -4.24 -4.68 7.43
CA ILE A 115 -4.18 -5.95 8.17
C ILE A 115 -4.32 -7.08 7.13
N PRO A 116 -3.23 -7.50 6.49
CA PRO A 116 -3.26 -8.52 5.46
C PRO A 116 -3.25 -9.95 6.08
N PRO A 117 -3.87 -10.94 5.40
CA PRO A 117 -3.84 -12.33 5.85
C PRO A 117 -2.49 -13.00 5.56
N TRP A 118 -2.30 -14.21 6.10
CA TRP A 118 -1.06 -14.98 6.00
C TRP A 118 -0.93 -15.84 4.74
N ASN A 119 -2.02 -16.11 4.00
CA ASN A 119 -2.03 -17.06 2.88
C ASN A 119 -1.46 -16.49 1.58
N PHE A 120 -1.46 -15.17 1.42
CA PHE A 120 -0.72 -14.44 0.39
C PHE A 120 0.07 -13.31 1.06
N PRO A 121 1.10 -13.67 1.85
CA PRO A 121 1.70 -12.75 2.81
C PRO A 121 2.47 -11.62 2.13
N LEU A 122 2.85 -11.78 0.84
CA LEU A 122 3.46 -10.71 0.05
C LEU A 122 2.45 -9.99 -0.85
N ALA A 123 1.74 -10.70 -1.73
CA ALA A 123 0.86 -10.11 -2.74
C ALA A 123 -0.25 -9.25 -2.14
N ILE A 124 -1.05 -9.79 -1.21
CA ILE A 124 -2.16 -9.04 -0.61
C ILE A 124 -1.63 -7.87 0.23
N LEU A 125 -0.55 -8.07 0.99
CA LEU A 125 0.10 -7.01 1.76
C LEU A 125 0.53 -5.86 0.84
N VAL A 126 1.24 -6.18 -0.23
CA VAL A 126 1.74 -5.20 -1.21
C VAL A 126 0.57 -4.54 -1.94
N GLY A 127 -0.42 -5.29 -2.39
CA GLY A 127 -1.59 -4.78 -3.10
C GLY A 127 -2.35 -3.74 -2.29
N MET A 128 -2.75 -4.10 -1.06
CA MET A 128 -3.43 -3.17 -0.15
C MET A 128 -2.58 -1.93 0.14
N THR A 129 -1.28 -2.12 0.36
CA THR A 129 -0.35 -1.05 0.73
C THR A 129 -0.12 -0.08 -0.42
N VAL A 130 0.18 -0.59 -1.61
CA VAL A 130 0.45 0.23 -2.78
C VAL A 130 -0.81 0.98 -3.20
N ALA A 131 -1.98 0.33 -3.24
CA ALA A 131 -3.24 1.02 -3.57
C ALA A 131 -3.49 2.24 -2.67
N ALA A 132 -3.29 2.09 -1.36
CA ALA A 132 -3.43 3.18 -0.41
C ALA A 132 -2.36 4.28 -0.63
N LEU A 133 -1.10 3.90 -0.85
CA LEU A 133 -0.01 4.86 -1.03
C LEU A 133 -0.16 5.65 -2.33
N VAL A 134 -0.48 5.01 -3.47
CA VAL A 134 -0.58 5.71 -4.76
C VAL A 134 -1.75 6.69 -4.80
N SER A 135 -2.84 6.38 -4.10
CA SER A 135 -3.99 7.28 -3.91
C SER A 135 -3.72 8.44 -2.95
N GLY A 136 -2.53 8.50 -2.34
CA GLY A 136 -2.09 9.60 -1.47
C GLY A 136 -2.37 9.40 0.01
N ASN A 137 -2.83 8.23 0.43
CA ASN A 137 -3.03 7.88 1.83
C ASN A 137 -1.72 7.46 2.50
N THR A 138 -1.64 7.62 3.81
CA THR A 138 -0.57 7.03 4.64
C THR A 138 -1.11 5.81 5.36
N VAL A 139 -0.27 4.80 5.59
CA VAL A 139 -0.72 3.55 6.21
C VAL A 139 0.20 3.06 7.31
N VAL A 140 -0.39 2.39 8.30
CA VAL A 140 0.31 1.53 9.25
C VAL A 140 -0.04 0.09 8.90
N VAL A 141 0.97 -0.75 8.70
CA VAL A 141 0.77 -2.16 8.36
C VAL A 141 0.95 -3.01 9.61
N LYS A 142 -0.02 -3.89 9.88
CA LYS A 142 0.01 -4.91 10.94
C LYS A 142 -0.12 -6.28 10.25
N PRO A 143 0.99 -6.89 9.79
CA PRO A 143 0.96 -8.20 9.13
C PRO A 143 0.53 -9.30 10.10
N SER A 144 0.06 -10.43 9.56
CA SER A 144 -0.41 -11.58 10.36
C SER A 144 0.56 -11.94 11.48
#